data_AF-A0A7V9ULK2-F1
#
_entry.id   AF-A0A7V9ULK2-F1
#
_cell.length_a   1.000
_cell.length_b   1.000
_cell.length_c   1.000
_cell.angle_alpha   90.00
_cell.angle_beta   90.00
_cell.angle_gamma   90.00
#
_symmetry.space_group_name_H-M   'P 1'
#
loop_
_entity.id
_entity.type
_entity.pdbx_description
1 polymer ?
#
loop_
_entity_poly.entity_id
_entity_poly.type
_entity_poly.pdbx_seq_one_letter_code
_entity_poly.pdbx_strand_id
1 'polypeptide(L)' 'VKRPWECKVFGTACTPETPIGSCMVSSEGACAAYYNFGRLSKIAERSTSNAHQ' A
#
# COMPACT_ATOMS: atom_id res chain seq x y z
N VAL A 1 14.38 -9.78 3.12
CA VAL A 1 13.09 -9.30 2.56
C VAL A 1 12.90 -7.85 3.01
N LYS A 2 12.93 -6.86 2.11
CA LYS A 2 12.72 -5.44 2.46
C LYS A 2 11.22 -5.12 2.47
N ARG A 3 10.76 -4.34 3.44
CA ARG A 3 9.35 -3.94 3.57
C ARG A 3 9.07 -2.72 2.66
N PRO A 4 7.83 -2.53 2.16
CA PRO A 4 7.52 -1.45 1.22
C PRO A 4 7.90 -0.04 1.72
N TRP A 5 7.76 0.24 3.01
CA TRP A 5 8.15 1.53 3.62
C TRP A 5 9.67 1.71 3.79
N GLU A 6 10.46 0.66 3.60
CA GLU A 6 11.93 0.73 3.58
C GLU A 6 12.44 1.01 2.15
N CYS A 7 11.55 1.04 1.16
CA CYS A 7 11.85 1.35 -0.23
C CYS A 7 11.68 2.85 -0.49
N LYS A 8 12.78 3.54 -0.80
CA LYS A 8 12.82 5.00 -1.01
C LYS A 8 11.93 5.50 -2.17
N VAL A 9 11.62 4.62 -3.13
CA VAL A 9 10.81 4.97 -4.31
C VAL A 9 9.35 4.54 -4.18
N PHE A 10 8.98 3.84 -3.09
CA PHE A 10 7.63 3.36 -2.89
C PHE A 10 6.63 4.51 -2.67
N GLY A 11 5.54 4.53 -3.45
CA GLY A 11 4.48 5.54 -3.34
C GLY A 11 4.81 6.90 -3.98
N THR A 12 6.02 7.07 -4.53
CA THR A 12 6.43 8.25 -5.29
C THR A 12 6.66 7.89 -6.74
N ALA A 13 7.79 7.25 -7.06
CA ALA A 13 8.12 6.80 -8.42
C ALA A 13 7.59 5.39 -8.72
N CYS A 14 7.53 4.52 -7.72
CA CYS A 14 6.95 3.20 -7.81
C CYS A 14 5.50 3.26 -7.34
N THR A 15 4.57 3.18 -8.31
CA THR A 15 3.12 3.19 -8.12
C THR A 15 2.47 2.07 -8.95
N PRO A 16 1.19 1.73 -8.76
CA PRO A 16 0.51 0.75 -9.62
C PRO A 16 0.45 1.19 -11.09
N GLU A 17 0.42 2.50 -11.36
CA GLU A 17 0.45 3.06 -12.72
C GLU A 17 1.87 3.01 -13.32
N THR A 18 2.89 3.14 -12.48
CA THR A 18 4.31 3.08 -12.85
C THR A 18 5.08 2.04 -12.01
N PRO A 19 4.88 0.74 -12.26
CA PRO A 19 5.52 -0.29 -11.44
C PRO A 19 6.99 -0.46 -11.85
N ILE A 20 7.89 -0.15 -10.91
CA ILE A 20 9.35 -0.25 -11.14
C ILE A 20 9.85 -1.70 -10.95
N GLY A 21 9.09 -2.56 -10.28
CA GLY A 21 9.50 -3.94 -10.03
C GLY A 21 8.34 -4.88 -9.70
N SER A 22 8.64 -6.19 -9.67
CA SER A 22 7.65 -7.26 -9.50
C SER A 22 6.81 -7.14 -8.23
N CYS A 23 7.37 -6.55 -7.16
CA CYS A 23 6.65 -6.28 -5.91
C CYS A 23 5.44 -5.35 -6.07
N MET A 24 5.41 -4.52 -7.12
CA MET A 24 4.31 -3.60 -7.45
C MET A 24 3.49 -4.06 -8.67
N VAL A 25 4.10 -4.82 -9.59
CA VAL A 25 3.39 -5.39 -10.76
C VAL A 25 2.37 -6.46 -10.33
N SER A 26 2.73 -7.30 -9.36
CA SER A 26 1.82 -8.33 -8.86
C SER A 26 0.89 -7.75 -7.80
N SER A 27 -0.42 -8.00 -7.92
CA SER A 27 -1.43 -7.65 -6.91
C SER A 27 -1.17 -8.33 -5.56
N GLU A 28 -0.51 -9.50 -5.57
CA GLU A 28 -0.07 -10.23 -4.37
C GLU A 28 1.28 -9.73 -3.84
N GLY A 29 1.95 -8.84 -4.58
CA GLY A 29 3.23 -8.27 -4.20
C GLY A 29 3.08 -7.36 -2.98
N ALA A 30 4.08 -7.39 -2.10
CA ALA A 30 4.06 -6.61 -0.86
C ALA A 30 3.86 -5.11 -1.10
N CYS A 31 4.40 -4.54 -2.19
CA CYS A 31 4.22 -3.13 -2.51
C CYS A 31 2.80 -2.85 -3.03
N ALA A 32 2.27 -3.67 -3.94
CA ALA A 32 0.91 -3.51 -4.44
C ALA A 32 -0.12 -3.68 -3.32
N ALA A 33 0.01 -4.73 -2.50
CA ALA A 33 -0.83 -4.94 -1.34
C ALA A 33 -0.76 -3.74 -0.38
N TYR A 34 0.44 -3.27 -0.03
CA TYR A 34 0.58 -2.12 0.88
C TYR A 34 0.07 -0.81 0.27
N TYR A 35 0.18 -0.60 -1.05
CA TYR A 35 -0.38 0.59 -1.71
C TYR A 35 -1.91 0.57 -1.71
N ASN A 36 -2.52 -0.59 -1.98
CA ASN A 36 -3.97 -0.77 -2.00
C ASN A 36 -4.58 -0.79 -0.59
N PHE A 37 -4.05 -1.62 0.31
CA PHE A 37 -4.54 -1.78 1.69
C PHE A 37 -4.06 -0.68 2.63
N GLY A 38 -2.86 -0.12 2.44
CA GLY A 38 -2.37 1.00 3.25
C GLY A 38 -3.17 2.29 3.04
N ARG A 39 -3.78 2.48 1.85
CA ARG A 39 -4.82 3.50 1.65
C ARG A 39 -6.11 3.15 2.37
N LEU A 40 -6.52 1.88 2.38
CA LEU A 40 -7.67 1.43 3.17
C LEU A 40 -7.45 1.63 4.67
N SER A 41 -6.24 1.49 5.22
CA SER A 41 -6.00 1.76 6.65
C SER A 41 -6.43 3.18 7.04
N LYS A 42 -6.18 4.17 6.18
CA LYS A 42 -6.59 5.56 6.40
C LYS A 42 -8.11 5.78 6.31
N ILE A 43 -8.83 4.90 5.62
CA ILE A 43 -10.28 4.93 5.44
C ILE A 43 -10.97 4.07 6.53
N ALA A 44 -10.38 2.94 6.90
CA ALA A 44 -10.83 2.03 7.94
C ALA A 44 -10.70 2.66 9.34
N GLU A 45 -9.61 3.39 9.62
CA GLU A 45 -9.49 4.20 10.85
C GLU A 45 -10.52 5.34 10.91
N ARG A 46 -10.96 5.84 9.76
CA ARG A 46 -12.02 6.86 9.69
C ARG A 46 -13.42 6.28 9.88
N SER A 47 -13.60 4.98 9.61
CA SER A 47 -14.85 4.26 9.84
C SER A 47 -14.97 3.65 11.24
N THR A 48 -13.87 3.41 11.97
CA THR A 48 -13.92 2.88 13.34
C THR A 48 -14.13 3.95 14.41
N SER A 49 -13.99 5.25 14.09
CA SER A 49 -14.42 6.33 15.00
C SER A 49 -15.94 6.56 15.01
N ASN A 50 -16.73 5.78 14.25
CA ASN A 50 -18.20 5.77 14.32
C ASN A 50 -18.81 4.36 14.34
N ALA A 51 -18.06 3.36 14.83
CA ALA A 51 -18.60 2.05 15.16
C ALA A 51 -18.35 1.78 16.65
N HIS A 52 -19.06 2.54 17.49
CA HIS A 52 -19.49 2.01 18.78
C HIS A 52 -20.52 0.91 18.51
N GLN A 53 -20.04 -0.32 18.35
CA GLN A 53 -20.66 -1.50 18.96
C GLN A 53 -19.69 -2.68 18.86
#